data_AF-A0A1M4Z503-F1
#
_entry.id   AF-A0A1M4Z503-F1
#
_cell.length_a   1.000
_cell.length_b   1.000
_cell.length_c   1.000
_cell.angle_alpha   90.00
_cell.angle_beta   90.00
_cell.angle_gamma   90.00
#
_symmetry.space_group_name_H-M   'P 1'
#
loop_
_entity.id
_entity.type
_entity.pdbx_description
1 polymer ?
#
loop_
_entity_poly.entity_id
_entity_poly.type
_entity_poly.pdbx_seq_one_letter_code
_entity_poly.pdbx_strand_id
1 'polypeptide(L)'
;MTQPLGPVMLDLEGISLSRAEETLLARPEVGGVILFARNIVDAEQVIELCASIRRIRPEILLGIDQEGGRVQRLRQGVTRMPSMARLGRCYPDDPQGCLQLCQDAGWLLGMEMAACGLDVSFAPVLDVDTGRSSVIGDRSFSSDPQAVAAMGGAFIDGLHEAGMAAIGKHFPGHGSVAADSHLELPVDDRPLRALREHDLVPFASLASRLDGVMPAHVVYRSFDERPAGFSPCWLGLLREELGFKGAIFSDDLSMAGAHVAGGPDARALAALNAGCDMVLVCNDRDAALAVADACTGRESRRQARLRYGRSRPGLDTLPALSRWRRVHARLEALADTPVESAEGS
;
A
#
# COMPACT_ATOMS: atom_id res chain seq x y z
N MET A 1 -27.79 -7.63 0.87
CA MET A 1 -26.90 -6.82 1.73
C MET A 1 -25.53 -7.47 1.67
N THR A 2 -24.50 -6.77 1.22
CA THR A 2 -23.12 -7.30 1.22
C THR A 2 -22.70 -7.57 2.65
N GLN A 3 -22.20 -8.76 2.95
CA GLN A 3 -21.67 -9.05 4.28
C GLN A 3 -20.57 -8.04 4.63
N PRO A 4 -20.52 -7.56 5.87
CA PRO A 4 -19.42 -6.73 6.35
C PRO A 4 -18.10 -7.51 6.27
N LEU A 5 -17.01 -6.80 5.99
CA LEU A 5 -15.68 -7.40 5.97
C LEU A 5 -15.14 -7.49 7.39
N GLY A 6 -14.56 -8.65 7.70
CA GLY A 6 -13.78 -8.83 8.91
C GLY A 6 -12.47 -8.05 8.86
N PRO A 7 -11.84 -7.80 10.01
CA PRO A 7 -10.68 -6.92 10.10
C PRO A 7 -9.37 -7.58 9.67
N VAL A 8 -9.34 -8.85 9.29
CA VAL A 8 -8.08 -9.56 9.02
C VAL A 8 -7.79 -9.61 7.53
N MET A 9 -6.63 -9.10 7.14
CA MET A 9 -6.00 -9.37 5.86
C MET A 9 -4.80 -10.30 6.06
N LEU A 10 -4.78 -11.38 5.30
CA LEU A 10 -3.74 -12.42 5.35
C LEU A 10 -3.24 -12.75 3.95
N ASP A 11 -2.28 -13.64 3.84
CA ASP A 11 -1.74 -14.07 2.55
C ASP A 11 -1.95 -15.57 2.29
N LEU A 12 -1.54 -15.99 1.09
CA LEU A 12 -1.61 -17.36 0.62
C LEU A 12 -0.23 -18.02 0.61
N GLU A 13 -0.23 -19.35 0.69
CA GLU A 13 1.00 -20.16 0.71
C GLU A 13 1.57 -20.38 -0.70
N GLY A 14 0.72 -20.45 -1.72
CA GLY A 14 1.13 -20.76 -3.09
C GLY A 14 0.36 -20.01 -4.18
N ILE A 15 0.46 -20.52 -5.41
CA ILE A 15 -0.13 -19.96 -6.64
C ILE A 15 -1.58 -20.40 -6.89
N SER A 16 -2.11 -21.30 -6.05
CA SER A 16 -3.48 -21.79 -6.10
C SER A 16 -3.96 -22.08 -4.67
N LEU A 17 -5.28 -22.14 -4.50
CA LEU A 17 -5.86 -22.37 -3.17
C LEU A 17 -5.75 -23.83 -2.76
N SER A 18 -5.25 -24.04 -1.55
CA SER A 18 -5.41 -25.31 -0.83
C SER A 18 -6.79 -25.39 -0.16
N ARG A 19 -7.25 -26.61 0.17
CA ARG A 19 -8.52 -26.81 0.92
C ARG A 19 -8.52 -26.12 2.28
N ALA A 20 -7.36 -26.02 2.93
CA ALA A 20 -7.19 -25.31 4.19
C ALA A 20 -7.43 -23.80 4.01
N GLU A 21 -6.90 -23.22 2.92
CA GLU A 21 -7.14 -21.83 2.57
C GLU A 21 -8.59 -21.56 2.19
N GLU A 22 -9.25 -22.47 1.46
CA GLU A 22 -10.69 -22.32 1.17
C GLU A 22 -11.52 -22.21 2.45
N THR A 23 -11.19 -23.03 3.46
CA THR A 23 -11.85 -23.01 4.77
C THR A 23 -11.54 -21.71 5.52
N LEU A 24 -10.29 -21.26 5.48
CA LEU A 24 -9.87 -20.02 6.13
C LEU A 24 -10.54 -18.78 5.51
N LEU A 25 -10.58 -18.70 4.18
CA LEU A 25 -11.19 -17.58 3.45
C LEU A 25 -12.69 -17.45 3.71
N ALA A 26 -13.38 -18.56 4.01
CA ALA A 26 -14.80 -18.56 4.35
C ALA A 26 -15.10 -17.98 5.74
N ARG A 27 -14.10 -17.79 6.60
CA ARG A 27 -14.28 -17.26 7.96
C ARG A 27 -14.64 -15.78 7.95
N PRO A 28 -15.74 -15.32 8.59
CA PRO A 28 -16.19 -13.92 8.55
C PRO A 28 -15.11 -12.88 8.90
N GLU A 29 -14.16 -13.22 9.77
CA GLU A 29 -13.08 -12.35 10.22
C GLU A 29 -12.05 -12.03 9.12
N VAL A 30 -11.94 -12.87 8.10
CA VAL A 30 -11.03 -12.69 6.97
C VAL A 30 -11.67 -11.76 5.94
N GLY A 31 -11.33 -10.47 6.01
CA GLY A 31 -11.84 -9.45 5.10
C GLY A 31 -10.95 -9.18 3.89
N GLY A 32 -9.71 -9.65 3.90
CA GLY A 32 -8.77 -9.39 2.82
C GLY A 32 -7.74 -10.49 2.58
N VAL A 33 -7.22 -10.51 1.35
CA VAL A 33 -6.04 -11.28 0.96
C VAL A 33 -5.04 -10.33 0.31
N ILE A 34 -3.78 -10.38 0.72
CA ILE A 34 -2.66 -9.72 0.03
C ILE A 34 -1.81 -10.76 -0.71
N LEU A 35 -1.49 -10.49 -1.98
CA LEU A 35 -0.64 -11.35 -2.81
C LEU A 35 0.82 -10.90 -2.78
N PHE A 36 1.72 -11.88 -2.62
CA PHE A 36 3.16 -11.72 -2.72
C PHE A 36 3.71 -12.40 -3.98
N ALA A 37 5.01 -12.19 -4.25
CA ALA A 37 5.69 -12.78 -5.41
C ALA A 37 5.56 -14.31 -5.48
N ARG A 38 5.52 -15.01 -4.34
CA ARG A 38 5.32 -16.47 -4.30
C ARG A 38 3.94 -16.94 -4.78
N ASN A 39 2.96 -16.04 -4.83
CA ASN A 39 1.59 -16.35 -5.27
C ASN A 39 1.38 -16.06 -6.76
N ILE A 40 2.42 -15.57 -7.46
CA ILE A 40 2.31 -14.97 -8.79
C ILE A 40 3.25 -15.68 -9.76
N VAL A 41 2.67 -16.19 -10.86
CA VAL A 41 3.40 -16.63 -12.04
C VAL A 41 3.38 -15.52 -13.10
N ASP A 42 2.16 -15.15 -13.51
CA ASP A 42 1.86 -14.12 -14.50
C ASP A 42 0.44 -13.55 -14.28
N ALA A 43 0.04 -12.60 -15.11
CA ALA A 43 -1.25 -11.93 -14.97
C ALA A 43 -2.45 -12.87 -15.21
N GLU A 44 -2.32 -13.87 -16.09
CA GLU A 44 -3.41 -14.82 -16.39
C GLU A 44 -3.68 -15.72 -15.17
N GLN A 45 -2.62 -16.27 -14.57
CA GLN A 45 -2.74 -17.05 -13.35
C GLN A 45 -3.29 -16.23 -12.18
N VAL A 46 -2.91 -14.94 -12.05
CA VAL A 46 -3.45 -14.07 -11.00
C VAL A 46 -4.95 -13.80 -11.19
N ILE A 47 -5.43 -13.65 -12.43
CA ILE A 47 -6.86 -13.52 -12.73
C ILE A 47 -7.62 -14.75 -12.24
N GLU A 48 -7.13 -15.96 -12.54
CA GLU A 48 -7.74 -17.21 -12.11
C GLU A 48 -7.71 -17.39 -10.58
N LEU A 49 -6.62 -17.00 -9.93
CA LEU A 49 -6.49 -17.04 -8.47
C LEU A 49 -7.49 -16.09 -7.81
N CYS A 50 -7.59 -14.84 -8.29
CA CYS A 50 -8.55 -13.86 -7.80
C CYS A 50 -10.00 -14.35 -7.99
N ALA A 51 -10.33 -14.93 -9.15
CA ALA A 51 -11.64 -15.52 -9.41
C ALA A 51 -11.94 -16.68 -8.44
N SER A 52 -10.95 -17.53 -8.16
CA SER A 52 -11.07 -18.66 -7.24
C SER A 52 -11.34 -18.22 -5.80
N ILE A 53 -10.63 -17.19 -5.33
CA ILE A 53 -10.88 -16.59 -4.01
C ILE A 53 -12.30 -16.02 -3.94
N ARG A 54 -12.75 -15.29 -4.97
CA ARG A 54 -14.09 -14.68 -5.00
C ARG A 54 -15.24 -15.68 -5.14
N ARG A 55 -15.00 -16.90 -5.64
CA ARG A 55 -16.00 -17.99 -5.61
C ARG A 55 -16.34 -18.40 -4.17
N ILE A 56 -15.38 -18.29 -3.25
CA ILE A 56 -15.56 -18.60 -1.84
C ILE A 56 -16.09 -17.37 -1.10
N ARG A 57 -15.46 -16.21 -1.34
CA ARG A 57 -15.82 -14.95 -0.69
C ARG A 57 -15.94 -13.79 -1.68
N PRO A 58 -17.11 -13.54 -2.27
CA PRO A 58 -17.29 -12.54 -3.32
C PRO A 58 -16.91 -11.11 -2.92
N GLU A 59 -17.11 -10.76 -1.65
CA GLU A 59 -16.88 -9.41 -1.12
C GLU A 59 -15.46 -9.11 -0.66
N ILE A 60 -14.59 -10.12 -0.55
CA ILE A 60 -13.24 -9.98 0.01
C ILE A 60 -12.40 -8.95 -0.76
N LEU A 61 -11.57 -8.22 -0.02
CA LEU A 61 -10.58 -7.31 -0.61
C LEU A 61 -9.35 -8.09 -1.08
N LEU A 62 -8.97 -7.90 -2.33
CA LEU A 62 -7.74 -8.47 -2.88
C LEU A 62 -6.70 -7.36 -3.10
N GLY A 63 -5.58 -7.46 -2.40
CA GLY A 63 -4.50 -6.48 -2.39
C GLY A 63 -3.19 -7.01 -2.96
N ILE A 64 -2.33 -6.09 -3.37
CA ILE A 64 -0.95 -6.36 -3.82
C ILE A 64 -0.05 -5.17 -3.48
N ASP A 65 1.26 -5.40 -3.32
CA ASP A 65 2.27 -4.35 -3.34
C ASP A 65 2.76 -4.09 -4.77
N GLN A 66 2.07 -3.23 -5.52
CA GLN A 66 2.45 -2.88 -6.89
C GLN A 66 2.73 -1.38 -6.98
N GLU A 67 3.96 -0.99 -6.64
CA GLU A 67 4.43 0.41 -6.61
C GLU A 67 5.23 0.78 -7.86
N GLY A 68 5.91 -0.20 -8.47
CA GLY A 68 6.89 -0.02 -9.54
C GLY A 68 8.33 -0.20 -9.06
N GLY A 69 9.27 -0.18 -10.00
CA GLY A 69 10.70 -0.38 -9.71
C GLY A 69 10.97 -1.71 -8.99
N ARG A 70 11.58 -1.63 -7.81
CA ARG A 70 11.93 -2.80 -7.00
C ARG A 70 10.72 -3.43 -6.27
N VAL A 71 9.65 -2.66 -6.02
CA VAL A 71 8.40 -3.16 -5.39
C VAL A 71 7.31 -3.30 -6.45
N GLN A 72 7.50 -4.31 -7.30
CA GLN A 72 6.55 -4.73 -8.31
C GLN A 72 6.50 -6.26 -8.27
N ARG A 73 5.42 -6.81 -7.70
CA ARG A 73 5.26 -8.27 -7.52
C ARG A 73 4.80 -8.92 -8.82
N LEU A 74 3.80 -8.35 -9.49
CA LEU A 74 3.34 -8.83 -10.79
C LEU A 74 4.16 -8.16 -11.90
N ARG A 75 4.92 -8.96 -12.64
CA ARG A 75 5.84 -8.49 -13.70
C ARG A 75 5.46 -8.99 -15.08
N GLN A 76 5.05 -10.25 -15.20
CA GLN A 76 4.69 -10.83 -16.50
C GLN A 76 3.21 -10.55 -16.82
N GLY A 77 2.95 -10.07 -18.03
CA GLY A 77 1.59 -9.75 -18.50
C GLY A 77 1.07 -8.36 -18.11
N VAL A 78 1.90 -7.54 -17.47
CA VAL A 78 1.58 -6.15 -17.09
C VAL A 78 2.75 -5.22 -17.41
N THR A 79 2.54 -3.91 -17.34
CA THR A 79 3.60 -2.93 -17.59
C THR A 79 4.68 -3.00 -16.51
N ARG A 80 5.96 -2.99 -16.92
CA ARG A 80 7.09 -2.73 -16.04
C ARG A 80 7.12 -1.24 -15.69
N MET A 81 6.76 -0.92 -14.45
CA MET A 81 6.74 0.46 -14.00
C MET A 81 8.13 0.90 -13.51
N PRO A 82 8.56 2.15 -13.81
CA PRO A 82 9.75 2.71 -13.21
C PRO A 82 9.55 2.91 -11.70
N SER A 83 10.64 3.12 -10.96
CA SER A 83 10.54 3.57 -9.57
C SER A 83 9.96 4.99 -9.49
N MET A 84 9.36 5.36 -8.36
CA MET A 84 8.74 6.68 -8.21
C MET A 84 9.77 7.80 -8.27
N ALA A 85 10.99 7.59 -7.76
CA ALA A 85 12.09 8.55 -7.88
C ALA A 85 12.45 8.81 -9.35
N ARG A 86 12.38 7.77 -10.18
CA ARG A 86 12.61 7.92 -11.63
C ARG A 86 11.45 8.64 -12.30
N LEU A 87 10.22 8.30 -11.94
CA LEU A 87 9.02 8.93 -12.46
C LEU A 87 9.00 10.44 -12.17
N GLY A 88 9.45 10.82 -10.96
CA GLY A 88 9.53 12.18 -10.48
C GLY A 88 10.76 12.98 -10.94
N ARG A 89 11.71 12.36 -11.65
CA ARG A 89 12.99 13.00 -12.01
C ARG A 89 12.81 14.28 -12.82
N CYS A 90 11.82 14.34 -13.72
CA CYS A 90 11.57 15.51 -14.55
C CYS A 90 10.81 16.64 -13.83
N TYR A 91 10.42 16.46 -12.56
CA TYR A 91 9.62 17.45 -11.83
C TYR A 91 10.28 18.84 -11.74
N PRO A 92 11.59 18.99 -11.45
CA PRO A 92 12.21 20.32 -11.37
C PRO A 92 12.21 21.10 -12.69
N ASP A 93 12.32 20.39 -13.81
CA ASP A 93 12.45 20.99 -15.15
C ASP A 93 11.10 21.16 -15.86
N ASP A 94 10.18 20.22 -15.66
CA ASP A 94 8.83 20.22 -16.24
C ASP A 94 7.80 19.70 -15.21
N PRO A 95 7.39 20.55 -14.23
CA PRO A 95 6.44 20.15 -13.21
C PRO A 95 5.12 19.66 -13.79
N GLN A 96 4.57 20.34 -14.81
CA GLN A 96 3.27 19.99 -15.39
C GLN A 96 3.31 18.65 -16.13
N GLY A 97 4.33 18.44 -16.97
CA GLY A 97 4.49 17.16 -17.67
C GLY A 97 4.82 16.01 -16.72
N CYS A 98 5.54 16.27 -15.63
CA CYS A 98 5.80 15.28 -14.59
C CYS A 98 4.53 14.88 -13.82
N LEU A 99 3.70 15.85 -13.42
CA LEU A 99 2.42 15.57 -12.78
C LEU A 99 1.48 14.77 -13.69
N GLN A 100 1.40 15.13 -14.98
CA GLN A 100 0.62 14.36 -15.95
C GLN A 100 1.14 12.93 -16.09
N LEU A 101 2.46 12.74 -16.08
CA LEU A 101 3.08 11.41 -16.12
C LEU A 101 2.78 10.60 -14.85
N CYS A 102 2.79 11.22 -13.68
CA CYS A 102 2.41 10.57 -12.41
C CYS A 102 0.94 10.15 -12.42
N GLN A 103 0.04 11.00 -12.90
CA GLN A 103 -1.37 10.66 -13.06
C GLN A 103 -1.58 9.52 -14.06
N ASP A 104 -0.90 9.54 -15.20
CA ASP A 104 -0.95 8.47 -16.17
C ASP A 104 -0.43 7.14 -15.61
N ALA A 105 0.64 7.18 -14.81
CA ALA A 105 1.17 6.00 -14.13
C ALA A 105 0.19 5.41 -13.10
N GLY A 106 -0.43 6.25 -12.27
CA GLY A 106 -1.48 5.81 -11.34
C GLY A 106 -2.69 5.22 -12.07
N TRP A 107 -3.11 5.85 -13.17
CA TRP A 107 -4.21 5.34 -13.99
C TRP A 107 -3.89 3.99 -14.62
N LEU A 108 -2.72 3.84 -15.23
CA LEU A 108 -2.31 2.58 -15.85
C LEU A 108 -2.23 1.46 -14.80
N LEU A 109 -1.60 1.73 -13.65
CA LEU A 109 -1.52 0.78 -12.54
C LEU A 109 -2.92 0.33 -12.10
N GLY A 110 -3.82 1.29 -11.87
CA GLY A 110 -5.19 0.99 -11.45
C GLY A 110 -5.95 0.14 -12.48
N MET A 111 -5.80 0.44 -13.78
CA MET A 111 -6.46 -0.31 -14.85
C MET A 111 -5.92 -1.75 -14.96
N GLU A 112 -4.61 -1.94 -14.91
CA GLU A 112 -3.99 -3.28 -15.01
C GLU A 112 -4.29 -4.14 -13.79
N MET A 113 -4.17 -3.59 -12.58
CA MET A 113 -4.50 -4.33 -11.36
C MET A 113 -6.00 -4.65 -11.30
N ALA A 114 -6.86 -3.72 -11.74
CA ALA A 114 -8.28 -3.99 -11.84
C ALA A 114 -8.59 -5.12 -12.85
N ALA A 115 -7.89 -5.15 -13.99
CA ALA A 115 -8.01 -6.21 -14.99
C ALA A 115 -7.55 -7.57 -14.44
N CYS A 116 -6.57 -7.58 -13.54
CA CYS A 116 -6.08 -8.78 -12.86
C CYS A 116 -7.01 -9.27 -11.73
N GLY A 117 -8.11 -8.57 -11.43
CA GLY A 117 -9.07 -8.95 -10.38
C GLY A 117 -8.79 -8.37 -9.00
N LEU A 118 -7.76 -7.54 -8.85
CA LEU A 118 -7.32 -6.92 -7.58
C LEU A 118 -8.11 -5.64 -7.26
N ASP A 119 -8.43 -5.41 -5.99
CA ASP A 119 -9.16 -4.21 -5.54
C ASP A 119 -8.23 -3.05 -5.23
N VAL A 120 -7.07 -3.34 -4.62
CA VAL A 120 -6.14 -2.34 -4.12
C VAL A 120 -4.71 -2.70 -4.49
N SER A 121 -3.93 -1.69 -4.86
CA SER A 121 -2.48 -1.73 -4.70
C SER A 121 -2.14 -0.85 -3.49
N PHE A 122 -1.23 -1.30 -2.63
CA PHE A 122 -0.75 -0.48 -1.51
C PHE A 122 0.19 0.63 -2.02
N ALA A 123 -0.39 1.63 -2.67
CA ALA A 123 0.29 2.76 -3.30
C ALA A 123 -0.61 4.02 -3.25
N PRO A 124 -0.03 5.24 -3.25
CA PRO A 124 1.39 5.54 -3.41
C PRO A 124 2.21 5.53 -2.10
N VAL A 125 3.53 5.41 -2.25
CA VAL A 125 4.48 5.78 -1.20
C VAL A 125 4.52 7.31 -1.10
N LEU A 126 4.29 7.83 0.10
CA LEU A 126 4.27 9.25 0.46
C LEU A 126 5.42 9.63 1.40
N ASP A 127 6.32 8.69 1.69
CA ASP A 127 7.55 8.96 2.42
C ASP A 127 8.45 9.93 1.65
N VAL A 128 9.06 10.88 2.36
CA VAL A 128 10.03 11.82 1.79
C VAL A 128 11.43 11.27 2.03
N ASP A 129 12.12 10.84 0.97
CA ASP A 129 13.44 10.22 1.12
C ASP A 129 14.51 11.28 1.41
N THR A 130 15.25 11.09 2.50
CA THR A 130 16.39 11.95 2.87
C THR A 130 17.74 11.30 2.54
N GLY A 131 17.74 10.18 1.82
CA GLY A 131 18.93 9.38 1.51
C GLY A 131 19.42 8.54 2.70
N ARG A 132 18.65 8.49 3.80
CA ARG A 132 19.00 7.75 5.01
C ARG A 132 18.35 6.38 5.08
N SER A 133 17.14 6.23 4.54
CA SER A 133 16.38 4.99 4.65
C SER A 133 16.74 4.00 3.55
N SER A 134 17.23 2.82 3.94
CA SER A 134 17.45 1.70 3.02
C SER A 134 16.13 1.09 2.50
N VAL A 135 15.02 1.31 3.22
CA VAL A 135 13.70 0.77 2.90
C VAL A 135 12.96 1.63 1.89
N ILE A 136 13.09 2.96 1.97
CA ILE A 136 12.40 3.90 1.07
C ILE A 136 13.20 4.10 -0.22
N GLY A 137 14.33 4.80 -0.17
CA GLY A 137 15.17 5.08 -1.34
C GLY A 137 14.35 5.48 -2.57
N ASP A 138 14.54 4.74 -3.68
CA ASP A 138 13.91 5.02 -4.97
C ASP A 138 12.38 4.84 -5.03
N ARG A 139 11.76 4.33 -3.96
CA ARG A 139 10.29 4.24 -3.82
C ARG A 139 9.65 5.59 -3.53
N SER A 140 10.40 6.54 -2.98
CA SER A 140 9.91 7.91 -2.80
C SER A 140 9.93 8.66 -4.14
N PHE A 141 9.01 9.59 -4.33
CA PHE A 141 9.00 10.46 -5.51
C PHE A 141 10.14 11.50 -5.50
N SER A 142 10.52 11.99 -4.32
CA SER A 142 11.47 13.11 -4.17
C SER A 142 11.93 13.25 -2.71
N SER A 143 13.01 14.01 -2.50
CA SER A 143 13.43 14.48 -1.19
C SER A 143 12.78 15.80 -0.76
N ASP A 144 12.03 16.47 -1.65
CA ASP A 144 11.22 17.64 -1.32
C ASP A 144 9.79 17.23 -0.93
N PRO A 145 9.34 17.50 0.32
CA PRO A 145 8.00 17.16 0.77
C PRO A 145 6.87 17.75 -0.09
N GLN A 146 7.03 18.95 -0.65
CA GLN A 146 6.02 19.58 -1.49
C GLN A 146 5.95 18.88 -2.86
N ALA A 147 7.10 18.49 -3.41
CA ALA A 147 7.16 17.71 -4.64
C ALA A 147 6.52 16.32 -4.46
N VAL A 148 6.78 15.64 -3.33
CA VAL A 148 6.13 14.37 -2.98
C VAL A 148 4.61 14.54 -2.87
N ALA A 149 4.13 15.59 -2.20
CA ALA A 149 2.71 15.87 -2.09
C ALA A 149 2.05 16.12 -3.45
N ALA A 150 2.70 16.88 -4.34
CA ALA A 150 2.19 17.18 -5.67
C ALA A 150 2.14 15.93 -6.57
N MET A 151 3.25 15.20 -6.68
CA MET A 151 3.35 14.00 -7.53
C MET A 151 2.52 12.84 -6.99
N GLY A 152 2.54 12.61 -5.68
CA GLY A 152 1.68 11.62 -5.03
C GLY A 152 0.20 11.95 -5.22
N GLY A 153 -0.16 13.23 -5.13
CA GLY A 153 -1.51 13.70 -5.47
C GLY A 153 -1.93 13.38 -6.89
N ALA A 154 -1.09 13.68 -7.88
CA ALA A 154 -1.39 13.34 -9.27
C ALA A 154 -1.52 11.82 -9.48
N PHE A 155 -0.68 11.02 -8.83
CA PHE A 155 -0.78 9.55 -8.88
C PHE A 155 -2.10 9.05 -8.29
N ILE A 156 -2.56 9.64 -7.18
CA ILE A 156 -3.87 9.34 -6.56
C ILE A 156 -5.00 9.65 -7.55
N ASP A 157 -4.95 10.80 -8.24
CA ASP A 157 -5.97 11.13 -9.26
C ASP A 157 -6.03 10.08 -10.37
N GLY A 158 -4.87 9.53 -10.77
CA GLY A 158 -4.77 8.45 -11.72
C GLY A 158 -5.49 7.17 -11.23
N LEU A 159 -5.18 6.74 -10.01
CA LEU A 159 -5.83 5.57 -9.39
C LEU A 159 -7.35 5.74 -9.32
N HIS A 160 -7.82 6.91 -8.87
CA HIS A 160 -9.25 7.24 -8.80
C HIS A 160 -9.92 7.30 -10.18
N GLU A 161 -9.21 7.81 -11.18
CA GLU A 161 -9.68 7.81 -12.57
C GLU A 161 -9.85 6.38 -13.10
N ALA A 162 -8.93 5.47 -12.77
CA ALA A 162 -9.08 4.04 -13.05
C ALA A 162 -10.20 3.40 -12.22
N GLY A 163 -10.57 3.99 -11.08
CA GLY A 163 -11.59 3.48 -10.15
C GLY A 163 -11.01 2.62 -9.03
N MET A 164 -9.69 2.64 -8.86
CA MET A 164 -8.96 1.96 -7.78
C MET A 164 -8.76 2.91 -6.59
N ALA A 165 -8.86 2.37 -5.37
CA ALA A 165 -8.62 3.12 -4.15
C ALA A 165 -7.12 3.43 -3.97
N ALA A 166 -6.81 4.59 -3.37
CA ALA A 166 -5.43 4.99 -3.08
C ALA A 166 -5.08 4.82 -1.60
N ILE A 167 -3.97 4.11 -1.34
CA ILE A 167 -3.50 3.75 0.01
C ILE A 167 -2.12 4.38 0.26
N GLY A 168 -2.09 5.49 1.00
CA GLY A 168 -0.87 6.23 1.29
C GLY A 168 -0.03 5.54 2.38
N LYS A 169 1.29 5.41 2.16
CA LYS A 169 2.20 4.80 3.14
C LYS A 169 3.60 5.42 3.16
N HIS A 170 4.34 5.41 4.27
CA HIS A 170 4.00 4.83 5.58
C HIS A 170 3.81 5.96 6.61
N PHE A 171 2.58 6.22 7.04
CA PHE A 171 2.27 7.35 7.92
C PHE A 171 2.93 7.22 9.32
N PRO A 172 3.51 8.27 9.92
CA PRO A 172 3.63 9.67 9.46
C PRO A 172 4.88 9.96 8.60
N GLY A 173 5.65 8.94 8.23
CA GLY A 173 6.76 9.02 7.28
C GLY A 173 7.99 8.23 7.73
N HIS A 174 8.51 7.36 6.87
CA HIS A 174 9.64 6.46 7.16
C HIS A 174 10.97 6.94 6.51
N GLY A 175 10.92 7.91 5.59
CA GLY A 175 12.07 8.30 4.75
C GLY A 175 13.28 8.92 5.48
N SER A 176 13.13 9.26 6.76
CA SER A 176 14.19 9.84 7.60
C SER A 176 14.86 8.84 8.53
N VAL A 177 14.40 7.59 8.58
CA VAL A 177 14.90 6.57 9.51
C VAL A 177 15.77 5.55 8.80
N ALA A 178 16.98 5.34 9.33
CA ALA A 178 18.01 4.52 8.69
C ALA A 178 17.87 3.02 8.92
N ALA A 179 17.33 2.60 10.07
CA ALA A 179 17.17 1.18 10.40
C ALA A 179 16.00 0.57 9.61
N ASP A 180 16.20 -0.67 9.15
CA ASP A 180 15.17 -1.48 8.52
C ASP A 180 14.24 -2.05 9.61
N SER A 181 12.95 -1.72 9.54
CA SER A 181 11.91 -2.20 10.45
C SER A 181 11.71 -3.71 10.44
N HIS A 182 12.28 -4.41 9.44
CA HIS A 182 12.33 -5.87 9.39
C HIS A 182 13.36 -6.48 10.35
N LEU A 183 14.34 -5.71 10.84
CA LEU A 183 15.46 -6.21 11.66
C LEU A 183 15.40 -5.72 13.12
N GLU A 184 15.12 -4.43 13.32
CA GLU A 184 14.97 -3.80 14.64
C GLU A 184 13.88 -2.74 14.56
N LEU A 185 13.24 -2.43 15.70
CA LEU A 185 12.23 -1.37 15.73
C LEU A 185 12.89 0.00 15.54
N PRO A 186 12.68 0.68 14.39
CA PRO A 186 13.34 1.94 14.11
C PRO A 186 12.74 3.05 14.96
N VAL A 187 13.59 4.01 15.35
CA VAL A 187 13.19 5.15 16.19
C VAL A 187 13.55 6.45 15.48
N ASP A 188 12.61 7.40 15.48
CA ASP A 188 12.80 8.79 15.11
C ASP A 188 12.63 9.69 16.34
N ASP A 189 13.72 10.33 16.77
CA ASP A 189 13.73 11.20 17.94
C ASP A 189 13.35 12.66 17.62
N ARG A 190 13.10 13.01 16.34
CA ARG A 190 12.76 14.39 15.96
C ARG A 190 11.45 14.85 16.63
N PRO A 191 11.35 16.13 17.03
CA PRO A 191 10.11 16.65 17.62
C PRO A 191 9.00 16.73 16.58
N LEU A 192 7.73 16.62 17.01
CA LEU A 192 6.55 16.66 16.13
C LEU A 192 6.55 17.85 15.16
N ARG A 193 7.03 19.03 15.58
CA ARG A 193 7.15 20.21 14.70
C ARG A 193 7.98 19.93 13.44
N ALA A 194 9.09 19.21 13.57
CA ALA A 194 9.97 18.89 12.45
C ALA A 194 9.31 17.87 11.52
N LEU A 195 8.57 16.90 12.08
CA LEU A 195 7.77 15.96 11.30
C LEU A 195 6.68 16.71 10.52
N ARG A 196 5.98 17.67 11.15
CA ARG A 196 4.93 18.51 10.52
C ARG A 196 5.45 19.34 9.36
N GLU A 197 6.67 19.87 9.48
CA GLU A 197 7.31 20.70 8.45
C GLU A 197 7.92 19.87 7.31
N HIS A 198 8.03 18.54 7.46
CA HIS A 198 8.72 17.67 6.51
C HIS A 198 7.89 16.41 6.18
N ASP A 199 8.06 15.32 6.92
CA ASP A 199 7.52 13.99 6.57
C ASP A 199 5.98 13.92 6.57
N LEU A 200 5.31 14.73 7.38
CA LEU A 200 3.84 14.81 7.44
C LEU A 200 3.23 15.66 6.32
N VAL A 201 4.02 16.47 5.60
CA VAL A 201 3.51 17.40 4.57
C VAL A 201 2.68 16.67 3.50
N PRO A 202 3.13 15.54 2.92
CA PRO A 202 2.32 14.80 1.95
C PRO A 202 1.02 14.27 2.56
N PHE A 203 1.07 13.70 3.77
CA PHE A 203 -0.11 13.15 4.43
C PHE A 203 -1.13 14.22 4.79
N ALA A 204 -0.69 15.37 5.31
CA ALA A 204 -1.56 16.50 5.63
C ALA A 204 -2.23 17.06 4.36
N SER A 205 -1.48 17.16 3.27
CA SER A 205 -1.99 17.69 2.00
C SER A 205 -2.95 16.74 1.28
N LEU A 206 -2.81 15.43 1.49
CA LEU A 206 -3.53 14.40 0.74
C LEU A 206 -4.57 13.63 1.57
N ALA A 207 -4.69 13.88 2.88
CA ALA A 207 -5.58 13.14 3.77
C ALA A 207 -7.05 13.08 3.29
N SER A 208 -7.57 14.15 2.68
CA SER A 208 -8.95 14.16 2.16
C SER A 208 -9.13 13.38 0.84
N ARG A 209 -8.02 13.01 0.19
CA ARG A 209 -7.98 12.32 -1.10
C ARG A 209 -7.62 10.85 -0.97
N LEU A 210 -7.05 10.43 0.17
CA LEU A 210 -6.70 9.04 0.41
C LEU A 210 -7.92 8.23 0.84
N ASP A 211 -8.07 7.03 0.27
CA ASP A 211 -9.10 6.06 0.67
C ASP A 211 -8.60 5.16 1.80
N GLY A 212 -7.28 4.97 1.86
CA GLY A 212 -6.61 4.22 2.91
C GLY A 212 -5.26 4.83 3.31
N VAL A 213 -4.79 4.49 4.51
CA VAL A 213 -3.44 4.78 4.98
C VAL A 213 -2.87 3.55 5.67
N MET A 214 -1.59 3.29 5.45
CA MET A 214 -0.80 2.33 6.23
C MET A 214 0.23 3.11 7.07
N PRO A 215 0.25 2.95 8.40
CA PRO A 215 1.23 3.59 9.27
C PRO A 215 2.57 2.86 9.22
N ALA A 216 3.65 3.53 9.59
CA ALA A 216 4.97 2.94 9.68
C ALA A 216 5.15 2.15 10.99
N HIS A 217 5.87 1.03 10.94
CA HIS A 217 6.45 0.39 12.13
C HIS A 217 7.68 1.17 12.63
N VAL A 218 7.48 2.42 13.04
CA VAL A 218 8.51 3.33 13.57
C VAL A 218 8.00 3.98 14.85
N VAL A 219 8.86 4.07 15.87
CA VAL A 219 8.58 4.82 17.11
C VAL A 219 9.04 6.26 16.94
N TYR A 220 8.13 7.22 17.13
CA TYR A 220 8.46 8.65 17.11
C TYR A 220 8.48 9.17 18.54
N ARG A 221 9.58 8.90 19.25
CA ARG A 221 9.67 8.96 20.72
C ARG A 221 9.28 10.32 21.31
N SER A 222 9.52 11.40 20.58
CA SER A 222 9.15 12.76 21.00
C SER A 222 7.63 13.03 20.98
N PHE A 223 6.81 12.13 20.45
CA PHE A 223 5.34 12.26 20.40
C PHE A 223 4.61 11.07 21.05
N ASP A 224 5.05 9.83 20.79
CA ASP A 224 4.52 8.62 21.43
C ASP A 224 5.61 7.54 21.47
N GLU A 225 5.65 6.75 22.54
CA GLU A 225 6.60 5.64 22.71
C GLU A 225 6.20 4.39 21.92
N ARG A 226 4.96 4.34 21.42
CA ARG A 226 4.46 3.23 20.59
C ARG A 226 4.76 3.51 19.10
N PRO A 227 4.95 2.44 18.29
CA PRO A 227 5.01 2.61 16.84
C PRO A 227 3.69 3.21 16.32
N ALA A 228 3.74 3.94 15.21
CA ALA A 228 2.60 4.71 14.72
C ALA A 228 1.31 3.88 14.56
N GLY A 229 1.41 2.63 14.08
CA GLY A 229 0.27 1.72 13.94
C GLY A 229 -0.36 1.21 15.24
N PHE A 230 0.31 1.37 16.37
CA PHE A 230 -0.18 1.00 17.70
C PHE A 230 -0.46 2.22 18.59
N SER A 231 -0.33 3.44 18.05
CA SER A 231 -0.49 4.69 18.80
C SER A 231 -1.85 5.34 18.50
N PRO A 232 -2.78 5.36 19.48
CA PRO A 232 -3.98 6.19 19.41
C PRO A 232 -3.68 7.67 19.21
N CYS A 233 -2.50 8.16 19.65
CA CYS A 233 -2.10 9.55 19.44
C CYS A 233 -1.81 9.83 17.95
N TRP A 234 -1.04 8.95 17.29
CA TRP A 234 -0.75 9.08 15.85
C TRP A 234 -2.00 8.88 14.99
N LEU A 235 -2.77 7.82 15.25
CA LEU A 235 -3.99 7.54 14.48
C LEU A 235 -5.09 8.57 14.80
N GLY A 236 -5.12 9.09 16.02
CA GLY A 236 -5.96 10.24 16.42
C GLY A 236 -5.59 11.51 15.66
N LEU A 237 -4.30 11.88 15.60
CA LEU A 237 -3.80 13.00 14.80
C LEU A 237 -4.21 12.87 13.32
N LEU A 238 -4.07 11.68 12.74
CA LEU A 238 -4.50 11.42 11.36
C LEU A 238 -6.01 11.66 11.18
N ARG A 239 -6.85 11.16 12.10
CA ARG A 239 -8.31 11.22 12.04
C ARG A 239 -8.88 12.60 12.32
N GLU A 240 -8.35 13.26 13.34
CA GLU A 240 -8.89 14.46 13.96
C GLU A 240 -8.23 15.72 13.40
N GLU A 241 -6.90 15.80 13.41
CA GLU A 241 -6.17 16.98 12.93
C GLU A 241 -6.09 17.00 11.40
N LEU A 242 -5.68 15.90 10.77
CA LEU A 242 -5.58 15.83 9.29
C LEU A 242 -6.92 15.52 8.61
N GLY A 243 -7.95 15.21 9.39
CA GLY A 243 -9.31 14.99 8.88
C GLY A 243 -9.49 13.72 8.05
N PHE A 244 -8.55 12.75 8.09
CA PHE A 244 -8.59 11.53 7.29
C PHE A 244 -9.82 10.65 7.60
N LYS A 245 -10.60 10.28 6.58
CA LYS A 245 -11.84 9.50 6.73
C LYS A 245 -11.78 8.08 6.14
N GLY A 246 -10.69 7.73 5.45
CA GLY A 246 -10.48 6.43 4.82
C GLY A 246 -10.22 5.29 5.82
N ALA A 247 -9.90 4.09 5.32
CA ALA A 247 -9.52 2.95 6.16
C ALA A 247 -8.06 3.06 6.64
N ILE A 248 -7.77 2.61 7.86
CA ILE A 248 -6.40 2.45 8.34
C ILE A 248 -6.05 0.96 8.31
N PHE A 249 -5.03 0.60 7.55
CA PHE A 249 -4.42 -0.72 7.62
C PHE A 249 -3.36 -0.70 8.71
N SER A 250 -3.12 -1.80 9.43
CA SER A 250 -1.83 -1.93 10.12
C SER A 250 -0.74 -2.18 9.07
N ASP A 251 0.51 -1.94 9.44
CA ASP A 251 1.63 -2.58 8.77
C ASP A 251 1.68 -4.07 9.19
N ASP A 252 2.54 -4.90 8.59
CA ASP A 252 2.55 -6.35 8.82
C ASP A 252 2.88 -6.69 10.29
N LEU A 253 1.94 -7.35 10.98
CA LEU A 253 2.05 -7.68 12.40
C LEU A 253 2.99 -8.86 12.67
N SER A 254 3.40 -9.58 11.62
CA SER A 254 4.40 -10.66 11.69
C SER A 254 5.83 -10.14 11.69
N MET A 255 6.06 -8.86 11.35
CA MET A 255 7.39 -8.25 11.31
C MET A 255 8.02 -8.09 12.69
N ALA A 256 9.35 -8.08 12.73
CA ALA A 256 10.12 -7.92 13.96
C ALA A 256 9.75 -6.64 14.75
N GLY A 257 9.53 -5.53 14.03
CA GLY A 257 9.09 -4.26 14.61
C GLY A 257 7.74 -4.32 15.35
N ALA A 258 6.90 -5.34 15.08
CA ALA A 258 5.60 -5.48 15.72
C ALA A 258 5.63 -6.22 17.07
N HIS A 259 6.77 -6.80 17.49
CA HIS A 259 6.87 -7.63 18.71
C HIS A 259 6.58 -6.91 20.05
N VAL A 260 6.30 -5.60 20.03
CA VAL A 260 6.09 -4.75 21.21
C VAL A 260 4.86 -5.16 22.04
N ALA A 261 3.83 -5.77 21.44
CA ALA A 261 2.56 -6.07 22.11
C ALA A 261 2.32 -7.57 22.41
N GLY A 262 3.37 -8.40 22.46
CA GLY A 262 3.25 -9.81 22.80
C GLY A 262 2.90 -10.71 21.61
N GLY A 263 1.95 -11.64 21.79
CA GLY A 263 1.50 -12.58 20.76
C GLY A 263 0.82 -11.89 19.56
N PRO A 264 0.64 -12.60 18.43
CA PRO A 264 0.04 -12.02 17.22
C PRO A 264 -1.41 -11.55 17.46
N ASP A 265 -2.18 -12.29 18.26
CA ASP A 265 -3.51 -11.94 18.73
C ASP A 265 -3.53 -10.60 19.50
N ALA A 266 -2.63 -10.44 20.47
CA ALA A 266 -2.52 -9.23 21.27
C ALA A 266 -2.09 -8.02 20.42
N ARG A 267 -1.18 -8.20 19.45
CA ARG A 267 -0.81 -7.16 18.48
C ARG A 267 -1.98 -6.72 17.62
N ALA A 268 -2.74 -7.67 17.07
CA ALA A 268 -3.91 -7.36 16.26
C ALA A 268 -4.94 -6.55 17.05
N LEU A 269 -5.25 -6.98 18.27
CA LEU A 269 -6.15 -6.23 19.15
C LEU A 269 -5.60 -4.85 19.51
N ALA A 270 -4.30 -4.71 19.75
CA ALA A 270 -3.68 -3.42 20.03
C ALA A 270 -3.79 -2.45 18.84
N ALA A 271 -3.49 -2.90 17.61
CA ALA A 271 -3.62 -2.09 16.40
C ALA A 271 -5.08 -1.67 16.15
N LEU A 272 -6.03 -2.61 16.28
CA LEU A 272 -7.45 -2.32 16.13
C LEU A 272 -7.96 -1.33 17.19
N ASN A 273 -7.54 -1.50 18.45
CA ASN A 273 -7.92 -0.59 19.54
C ASN A 273 -7.25 0.79 19.39
N ALA A 274 -6.08 0.88 18.74
CA ALA A 274 -5.44 2.15 18.43
C ALA A 274 -6.17 2.93 17.33
N GLY A 275 -6.90 2.24 16.45
CA GLY A 275 -7.70 2.86 15.40
C GLY A 275 -7.52 2.27 14.00
N CYS A 276 -6.74 1.19 13.84
CA CYS A 276 -6.71 0.44 12.60
C CYS A 276 -8.10 -0.16 12.32
N ASP A 277 -8.49 -0.13 11.04
CA ASP A 277 -9.68 -0.79 10.56
C ASP A 277 -9.37 -2.25 10.19
N MET A 278 -8.25 -2.48 9.49
CA MET A 278 -7.80 -3.79 9.02
C MET A 278 -6.39 -4.07 9.51
N VAL A 279 -6.10 -5.29 9.94
CA VAL A 279 -4.76 -5.73 10.34
C VAL A 279 -4.19 -6.69 9.31
N LEU A 280 -2.91 -6.52 9.00
CA LEU A 280 -2.16 -7.39 8.10
C LEU A 280 -1.38 -8.41 8.92
N VAL A 281 -1.53 -9.70 8.59
CA VAL A 281 -0.73 -10.79 9.14
C VAL A 281 -0.21 -11.61 7.97
N CYS A 282 1.06 -11.39 7.63
CA CYS A 282 1.66 -12.00 6.46
C CYS A 282 2.73 -13.02 6.87
N ASN A 283 3.01 -13.98 6.00
CA ASN A 283 4.11 -14.94 6.07
C ASN A 283 4.13 -15.84 7.32
N ASP A 284 3.03 -15.89 8.08
CA ASP A 284 2.86 -16.71 9.27
C ASP A 284 1.40 -17.16 9.39
N ARG A 285 1.12 -18.39 8.96
CA ARG A 285 -0.24 -18.93 8.93
C ARG A 285 -0.79 -19.21 10.32
N ASP A 286 0.06 -19.63 11.26
CA ASP A 286 -0.37 -19.90 12.63
C ASP A 286 -0.76 -18.59 13.33
N ALA A 287 0.02 -17.52 13.12
CA ALA A 287 -0.34 -16.18 13.58
C ALA A 287 -1.64 -15.69 12.93
N ALA A 288 -1.83 -15.89 11.62
CA ALA A 288 -3.05 -15.47 10.93
C ALA A 288 -4.30 -16.18 11.49
N LEU A 289 -4.20 -17.47 11.82
CA LEU A 289 -5.28 -18.23 12.46
C LEU A 289 -5.59 -17.69 13.87
N ALA A 290 -4.56 -17.47 14.69
CA ALA A 290 -4.72 -16.91 16.03
C ALA A 290 -5.35 -15.51 16.01
N VAL A 291 -4.96 -14.67 15.05
CA VAL A 291 -5.53 -13.32 14.87
C VAL A 291 -6.97 -13.39 14.40
N ALA A 292 -7.30 -14.29 13.47
CA ALA A 292 -8.67 -14.50 13.05
C ALA A 292 -9.57 -14.95 14.21
N ASP A 293 -9.08 -15.84 15.09
CA ASP A 293 -9.81 -16.27 16.29
C ASP A 293 -10.01 -15.10 17.28
N ALA A 294 -8.99 -14.28 17.49
CA ALA A 294 -9.07 -13.11 18.37
C ALA A 294 -10.01 -12.01 17.84
N CYS A 295 -10.27 -11.99 16.53
CA CYS A 295 -11.10 -10.98 15.87
C CYS A 295 -12.58 -11.38 15.70
N THR A 296 -13.00 -12.54 16.24
CA THR A 296 -14.39 -13.00 16.09
C THR A 296 -15.41 -11.95 16.58
N GLY A 297 -16.41 -11.70 15.73
CA GLY A 297 -17.47 -10.72 15.97
C GLY A 297 -17.08 -9.25 15.73
N ARG A 298 -15.85 -8.97 15.29
CA ARG A 298 -15.44 -7.62 14.88
C ARG A 298 -15.73 -7.40 13.39
N GLU A 299 -16.20 -6.19 13.09
CA GLU A 299 -16.49 -5.75 11.72
C GLU A 299 -15.99 -4.32 11.54
N SER A 300 -15.48 -3.98 10.35
CA SER A 300 -15.28 -2.58 9.95
C SER A 300 -16.02 -2.26 8.66
N ARG A 301 -16.66 -1.10 8.65
CA ARG A 301 -17.43 -0.62 7.48
C ARG A 301 -16.58 0.20 6.51
N ARG A 302 -15.40 0.68 6.93
CA ARG A 302 -14.58 1.59 6.09
C ARG A 302 -13.94 0.85 4.92
N GLN A 303 -13.47 -0.36 5.18
CA GLN A 303 -12.78 -1.22 4.20
C GLN A 303 -13.67 -1.59 3.01
N ALA A 304 -14.99 -1.75 3.22
CA ALA A 304 -15.91 -2.12 2.14
C ALA A 304 -15.92 -1.11 0.99
N ARG A 305 -15.52 0.15 1.24
CA ARG A 305 -15.41 1.21 0.23
C ARG A 305 -14.18 1.08 -0.67
N LEU A 306 -13.21 0.23 -0.30
CA LEU A 306 -11.97 0.02 -1.05
C LEU A 306 -12.13 -0.99 -2.19
N ARG A 307 -13.26 -1.71 -2.24
CA ARG A 307 -13.54 -2.64 -3.33
C ARG A 307 -13.61 -1.89 -4.64
N TYR A 308 -13.08 -2.49 -5.70
CA TYR A 308 -13.21 -1.92 -7.03
C TYR A 308 -14.68 -1.93 -7.47
N GLY A 309 -15.31 -0.75 -7.50
CA GLY A 309 -16.75 -0.61 -7.66
C GLY A 309 -17.26 -0.60 -9.11
N ARG A 310 -16.37 -0.65 -10.10
CA ARG A 310 -16.71 -0.60 -11.53
C ARG A 310 -16.63 -1.99 -12.16
N SER A 311 -17.17 -2.13 -13.38
CA SER A 311 -16.88 -3.31 -14.19
C SER A 311 -15.37 -3.39 -14.43
N ARG A 312 -14.76 -4.52 -14.10
CA ARG A 312 -13.34 -4.75 -14.31
C ARG A 312 -13.07 -4.87 -15.82
N PRO A 313 -12.06 -4.16 -16.37
CA PRO A 313 -11.67 -4.31 -17.77
C PRO A 313 -11.05 -5.70 -18.01
N GLY A 314 -11.09 -6.20 -19.24
CA GLY A 314 -10.28 -7.37 -19.63
C GLY A 314 -8.84 -6.94 -19.90
N LEU A 315 -7.86 -7.73 -19.46
CA LEU A 315 -6.44 -7.43 -19.67
C LEU A 315 -6.10 -7.35 -21.17
N ASP A 316 -6.68 -8.25 -21.96
CA ASP A 316 -6.61 -8.31 -23.42
C ASP A 316 -7.25 -7.09 -24.13
N THR A 317 -8.15 -6.37 -23.45
CA THR A 317 -8.82 -5.18 -23.99
C THR A 317 -8.05 -3.88 -23.75
N LEU A 318 -7.15 -3.84 -22.76
CA LEU A 318 -6.39 -2.62 -22.43
C LEU A 318 -5.56 -2.09 -23.61
N PRO A 319 -4.89 -2.94 -24.43
CA PRO A 319 -4.18 -2.49 -25.62
C PRO A 319 -5.05 -1.79 -26.65
N ALA A 320 -6.38 -1.90 -26.62
CA ALA A 320 -7.27 -1.14 -27.50
C ALA A 320 -7.36 0.34 -27.11
N LEU A 321 -7.08 0.70 -25.85
CA LEU A 321 -7.09 2.07 -25.35
C LEU A 321 -5.85 2.84 -25.82
N SER A 322 -6.06 3.94 -26.53
CA SER A 322 -4.95 4.76 -27.04
C SER A 322 -4.08 5.35 -25.94
N ARG A 323 -4.68 5.72 -24.79
CA ARG A 323 -3.96 6.17 -23.61
C ARG A 323 -3.09 5.06 -23.05
N TRP A 324 -3.62 3.85 -22.86
CA TRP A 324 -2.85 2.71 -22.35
C TRP A 324 -1.61 2.45 -23.20
N ARG A 325 -1.74 2.36 -24.53
CA ARG A 325 -0.58 2.12 -25.41
C ARG A 325 0.52 3.18 -25.26
N ARG A 326 0.15 4.46 -25.20
CA ARG A 326 1.11 5.57 -25.04
C ARG A 326 1.78 5.53 -23.67
N VAL A 327 1.00 5.32 -22.61
CA VAL A 327 1.51 5.33 -21.23
C VAL A 327 2.37 4.09 -20.97
N HIS A 328 1.90 2.90 -21.36
CA HIS A 328 2.66 1.65 -21.29
C HIS A 328 4.05 1.80 -21.92
N ALA A 329 4.12 2.21 -23.20
CA ALA A 329 5.39 2.37 -23.90
C ALA A 329 6.31 3.42 -23.22
N ARG A 330 5.75 4.51 -22.70
CA ARG A 330 6.52 5.54 -22.00
C ARG A 330 7.09 5.03 -20.67
N LEU A 331 6.30 4.29 -19.89
CA LEU A 331 6.73 3.75 -18.60
C LEU A 331 7.76 2.64 -18.75
N GLU A 332 7.60 1.74 -19.72
CA GLU A 332 8.60 0.71 -20.08
C GLU A 332 9.94 1.35 -20.43
N ALA A 333 9.94 2.34 -21.34
CA ALA A 333 11.15 3.04 -21.75
C ALA A 333 11.85 3.74 -20.57
N LEU A 334 11.08 4.30 -19.64
CA LEU A 334 11.61 4.84 -18.39
C LEU A 334 12.18 3.72 -17.52
N ALA A 335 11.51 2.58 -17.36
CA ALA A 335 12.00 1.49 -16.53
C ALA A 335 13.32 0.87 -17.04
N ASP A 336 13.53 0.83 -18.35
CA ASP A 336 14.70 0.22 -19.01
C ASP A 336 15.96 1.08 -19.03
N THR A 337 15.84 2.39 -18.87
CA THR A 337 16.99 3.28 -18.93
C THR A 337 17.97 2.94 -17.77
N PRO A 338 19.30 2.82 -17.98
CA PRO A 338 20.22 2.57 -16.87
C PRO A 338 20.14 3.65 -15.79
N VAL A 339 20.41 3.30 -14.53
CA VAL A 339 20.69 4.32 -13.51
C VAL A 339 22.07 4.85 -13.85
N GLU A 340 22.16 6.07 -14.38
CA GLU A 340 23.45 6.76 -14.43
C GLU A 340 23.97 6.84 -13.00
N SER A 341 25.06 6.12 -12.73
CA SER A 341 25.80 6.24 -11.49
C SER A 341 26.18 7.72 -11.36
N ALA A 342 25.69 8.38 -10.32
CA ALA A 342 26.24 9.64 -9.86
C ALA A 342 27.62 9.38 -9.24
N GLU A 343 28.56 8.94 -10.07
CA GLU A 343 29.99 8.96 -9.82
C GLU A 343 30.60 9.79 -10.93
N GLY A 344 30.90 11.07 -10.62
CA GLY A 344 31.71 11.91 -11.49
C GLY A 344 31.36 13.39 -11.50
N SER A 345 31.58 14.10 -10.39
CA SER A 345 32.21 15.44 -10.25
C SER A 345 31.62 16.23 -9.08
#